data_AF-A0AAD9NBI2-F1
#
_entry.id   AF-A0AAD9NBI2-F1
#
_cell.length_a   1.000
_cell.length_b   1.000
_cell.length_c   1.000
_cell.angle_alpha   90.00
_cell.angle_beta   90.00
_cell.angle_gamma   90.00
#
_symmetry.space_group_name_H-M   'P 1'
#
loop_
_entity.id
_entity.type
_entity.pdbx_description
1 polymer ?
#
loop_
_entity_poly.entity_id
_entity_poly.type
_entity_poly.pdbx_seq_one_letter_code
_entity_poly.pdbx_strand_id
1 'polypeptide(L)'
;MGRRPARCYRYCKNKPYPKSRFCRGVPGKLQTGMRGAFGKPQGTVARVRIGQALMSIRCKDQHQEKAIEALRRAKFKYPGRQKISVAMDASYFLRQALSKVIYISRKWGFTKWDREDYEKMRLEGTLIPDGVNAKYIPPHGPLEAWKKAKQA
;
A
#
# COMPACT_ATOMS: atom_id res chain seq x y z
N MET A 1 -25.06 -5.59 -18.53
CA MET A 1 -23.93 -5.53 -19.49
C MET A 1 -22.65 -5.99 -18.82
N GLY A 2 -21.88 -6.86 -19.47
CA GLY A 2 -20.57 -7.29 -18.98
C GLY A 2 -19.55 -6.15 -18.89
N ARG A 3 -18.52 -6.31 -18.06
CA ARG A 3 -17.41 -5.37 -17.99
C ARG A 3 -16.50 -5.53 -19.22
N ARG A 4 -16.05 -4.41 -19.80
CA ARG A 4 -15.02 -4.43 -20.85
C ARG A 4 -13.72 -5.07 -20.29
N PRO A 5 -12.95 -5.80 -21.11
CA PRO A 5 -11.73 -6.46 -20.66
C PRO A 5 -10.68 -5.46 -20.17
N ALA A 6 -9.96 -5.81 -19.10
CA ALA A 6 -9.03 -4.91 -18.41
C ALA A 6 -7.87 -4.38 -19.30
N ARG A 7 -7.56 -5.07 -20.41
CA ARG A 7 -6.56 -4.62 -21.39
C ARG A 7 -6.83 -3.20 -21.93
N CYS A 8 -8.09 -2.80 -22.02
CA CYS A 8 -8.50 -1.48 -22.50
C CYS A 8 -8.11 -0.34 -21.53
N TYR A 9 -7.90 -0.65 -20.24
CA TYR A 9 -7.66 0.33 -19.17
C TYR A 9 -6.31 0.14 -18.48
N ARG A 10 -5.42 -0.68 -19.04
CA ARG A 10 -4.14 -1.06 -18.41
C ARG A 10 -3.18 0.11 -18.21
N TYR A 11 -3.17 1.06 -19.14
CA TYR A 11 -2.21 2.17 -19.15
C TYR A 11 -2.86 3.48 -18.71
N CYS A 12 -2.15 4.27 -17.90
CA CYS A 12 -2.59 5.58 -17.43
C CYS A 12 -2.46 6.64 -18.54
N LYS A 13 -3.38 6.65 -19.52
CA LYS A 13 -3.35 7.58 -20.66
C LYS A 13 -4.02 8.93 -20.40
N ASN A 14 -5.10 8.93 -19.61
CA ASN A 14 -5.91 10.13 -19.39
C ASN A 14 -5.55 10.84 -18.08
N LYS A 15 -5.98 12.08 -17.89
CA LYS A 15 -5.90 12.79 -16.60
C LYS A 15 -6.74 12.06 -15.53
N PRO A 16 -6.40 12.18 -14.22
CA PRO A 16 -7.20 11.58 -13.15
C PRO A 16 -8.65 12.08 -13.20
N TYR A 17 -9.60 11.14 -13.09
CA TYR A 17 -11.04 11.44 -13.06
C TYR A 17 -11.65 10.85 -11.79
N PRO A 18 -11.54 11.56 -10.65
CA PRO A 18 -12.00 11.06 -9.35
C PRO A 18 -13.52 11.14 -9.23
N LYS A 19 -14.06 10.41 -8.26
CA LYS A 19 -15.44 10.60 -7.82
C LYS A 19 -15.57 12.03 -7.28
N SER A 20 -16.42 12.84 -7.90
CA SER A 20 -16.58 14.25 -7.57
C SER A 20 -18.02 14.70 -7.83
N ARG A 21 -18.37 15.92 -7.41
CA ARG A 21 -19.69 16.53 -7.67
C ARG A 21 -20.02 16.66 -9.17
N PHE A 22 -19.01 16.66 -10.03
CA PHE A 22 -19.12 16.78 -11.48
C PHE A 22 -19.28 15.43 -12.19
N CYS A 23 -18.98 14.32 -11.52
CA CYS A 23 -19.02 12.97 -12.07
C CYS A 23 -20.28 12.23 -11.57
N ARG A 24 -21.45 12.52 -12.15
CA ARG A 24 -22.74 11.92 -11.75
C ARG A 24 -23.22 10.89 -12.79
N GLY A 25 -23.87 9.83 -12.33
CA GLY A 25 -24.50 8.85 -13.21
C GLY A 25 -25.75 9.42 -13.86
N VAL A 26 -25.84 9.40 -15.20
CA VAL A 26 -27.01 9.85 -15.97
C VAL A 26 -27.57 8.69 -16.81
N PRO A 27 -28.90 8.47 -16.89
CA PRO A 27 -29.52 7.39 -17.66
C PRO A 27 -29.24 7.39 -19.17
N GLY A 28 -29.44 6.23 -19.81
CA GLY A 28 -29.08 5.88 -21.20
C GLY A 28 -29.52 6.87 -22.29
N LYS A 29 -28.70 7.04 -23.34
CA LYS A 29 -29.10 7.65 -24.61
C LYS A 29 -29.36 6.51 -25.62
N LEU A 30 -30.26 6.72 -26.58
CA LEU A 30 -30.38 5.88 -27.77
C LEU A 30 -29.06 5.92 -28.58
N GLN A 31 -28.81 4.92 -29.42
CA GLN A 31 -27.55 4.81 -30.17
C GLN A 31 -27.43 5.95 -31.20
N THR A 32 -26.46 6.85 -31.02
CA THR A 32 -26.20 8.01 -31.90
C THR A 32 -24.84 7.97 -32.59
N GLY A 33 -24.22 6.79 -32.70
CA GLY A 33 -22.85 6.65 -33.21
C GLY A 33 -21.82 7.39 -32.32
N MET A 34 -20.89 8.13 -32.93
CA MET A 34 -19.84 8.89 -32.22
C MET A 34 -20.28 10.29 -31.77
N ARG A 35 -21.51 10.73 -32.08
CA ARG A 35 -22.01 12.04 -31.65
C ARG A 35 -22.16 12.08 -30.12
N GLY A 36 -21.40 12.96 -29.46
CA GLY A 36 -21.44 13.10 -28.00
C GLY A 36 -20.87 11.88 -27.24
N ALA A 37 -19.79 11.27 -27.76
CA ALA A 37 -19.18 10.02 -27.28
C ALA A 37 -18.50 10.08 -25.89
N PHE A 38 -18.83 11.06 -25.04
CA PHE A 38 -18.31 11.10 -23.68
C PHE A 38 -18.83 9.90 -22.88
N GLY A 39 -17.90 9.13 -22.33
CA GLY A 39 -18.21 7.89 -21.64
C GLY A 39 -18.94 8.11 -20.31
N LYS A 40 -19.76 7.14 -19.93
CA LYS A 40 -20.33 7.06 -18.58
C LYS A 40 -19.38 6.31 -17.64
N PRO A 41 -19.33 6.67 -16.35
CA PRO A 41 -18.50 5.94 -15.40
C PRO A 41 -19.05 4.52 -15.19
N GLN A 42 -18.24 3.50 -15.51
CA GLN A 42 -18.59 2.07 -15.33
C GLN A 42 -17.81 1.39 -14.18
N GLY A 43 -16.71 2.00 -13.72
CA GLY A 43 -15.89 1.46 -12.64
C GLY A 43 -14.76 2.38 -12.22
N THR A 44 -14.10 2.04 -11.11
CA THR A 44 -12.94 2.76 -10.57
C THR A 44 -11.66 1.97 -10.79
N VAL A 45 -10.54 2.68 -10.93
CA VAL A 45 -9.20 2.08 -11.09
C VAL A 45 -8.22 2.78 -10.17
N ALA A 46 -7.23 2.03 -9.66
CA ALA A 46 -6.10 2.58 -8.94
C ALA A 46 -4.93 2.87 -9.90
N ARG A 47 -4.34 4.06 -9.80
CA ARG A 47 -3.10 4.39 -10.54
C ARG A 47 -1.91 4.06 -9.67
N VAL A 48 -0.95 3.34 -10.24
CA VAL A 48 0.20 2.80 -9.51
C VAL A 48 1.46 3.17 -10.28
N ARG A 49 2.41 3.79 -9.58
CA ARG A 49 3.74 4.11 -10.11
C ARG A 49 4.71 2.94 -9.93
N ILE A 50 5.81 2.96 -10.67
CA ILE A 50 6.90 2.00 -10.48
C ILE A 50 7.47 2.20 -9.07
N GLY A 51 7.65 1.10 -8.33
CA GLY A 51 8.14 1.12 -6.94
C GLY A 51 7.09 1.45 -5.87
N GLN A 52 5.84 1.74 -6.26
CA GLN A 52 4.76 1.95 -5.31
C GLN A 52 4.26 0.61 -4.76
N ALA A 53 4.16 0.50 -3.43
CA ALA A 53 3.60 -0.67 -2.78
C ALA A 53 2.12 -0.85 -3.13
N LEU A 54 1.74 -2.08 -3.51
CA LEU A 54 0.35 -2.47 -3.82
C LEU A 54 -0.34 -3.09 -2.61
N MET A 55 0.31 -4.07 -2.00
CA MET A 55 -0.19 -4.83 -0.86
C MET A 55 0.94 -4.99 0.15
N SER A 56 0.62 -4.81 1.42
CA SER A 56 1.53 -5.04 2.55
C SER A 56 0.87 -6.01 3.53
N ILE A 57 1.67 -6.91 4.10
CA ILE A 57 1.22 -7.90 5.08
C ILE A 57 2.12 -7.78 6.30
N ARG A 58 1.50 -7.75 7.49
CA ARG A 58 2.20 -7.86 8.79
C ARG A 58 1.82 -9.20 9.40
N CYS A 59 2.81 -10.03 9.70
CA CYS A 59 2.63 -11.31 10.36
C CYS A 59 3.70 -11.50 11.44
N LYS A 60 3.47 -12.45 12.35
CA LYS A 60 4.55 -12.95 13.22
C LYS A 60 5.58 -13.69 12.37
N ASP A 61 6.82 -13.75 12.83
CA ASP A 61 7.92 -14.39 12.07
C ASP A 61 7.64 -15.88 11.78
N GLN A 62 6.88 -16.55 12.65
CA GLN A 62 6.40 -17.93 12.47
C GLN A 62 5.57 -18.17 11.19
N HIS A 63 4.92 -17.14 10.63
CA HIS A 63 4.02 -17.27 9.48
C HIS A 63 4.57 -16.63 8.21
N GLN A 64 5.85 -16.28 8.23
CA GLN A 64 6.51 -15.58 7.13
C GLN A 64 6.40 -16.35 5.81
N GLU A 65 6.66 -17.65 5.81
CA GLU A 65 6.60 -18.49 4.60
C GLU A 65 5.21 -18.55 3.98
N LYS A 66 4.17 -18.61 4.83
CA LYS A 66 2.77 -18.61 4.37
C LYS A 66 2.39 -17.27 3.75
N ALA A 67 2.83 -16.16 4.34
CA ALA A 67 2.59 -14.82 3.81
C ALA A 67 3.26 -14.60 2.44
N ILE A 68 4.47 -15.14 2.29
CA ILE A 68 5.22 -15.14 1.03
C ILE A 68 4.44 -15.86 -0.08
N GLU A 69 3.96 -17.07 0.19
CA GLU A 69 3.21 -17.86 -0.79
C GLU A 69 1.88 -17.18 -1.16
N ALA A 70 1.21 -16.54 -0.20
CA ALA A 70 0.01 -15.76 -0.45
C ALA A 70 0.28 -14.59 -1.42
N LEU A 71 1.38 -13.84 -1.25
CA LEU A 71 1.78 -12.76 -2.16
C LEU A 71 2.17 -13.29 -3.55
N ARG A 72 2.81 -14.46 -3.62
CA ARG A 72 3.13 -15.14 -4.89
C ARG A 72 1.85 -15.46 -5.67
N ARG A 73 0.82 -15.96 -5.01
CA ARG A 73 -0.49 -16.24 -5.62
C ARG A 73 -1.23 -14.97 -6.03
N ALA A 74 -1.20 -13.95 -5.17
CA ALA A 74 -1.85 -12.65 -5.43
C ALA A 74 -1.28 -11.94 -6.66
N LYS A 75 0.03 -12.06 -6.91
CA LYS A 75 0.71 -11.49 -8.08
C LYS A 75 0.02 -11.83 -9.40
N PHE A 76 -0.47 -13.06 -9.56
CA PHE A 76 -1.13 -13.50 -10.80
C PHE A 76 -2.47 -12.81 -11.08
N LYS A 77 -3.05 -12.12 -10.10
CA LYS A 77 -4.30 -11.36 -10.27
C LYS A 77 -4.08 -9.94 -10.79
N TYR A 78 -2.83 -9.48 -10.85
CA TYR A 78 -2.49 -8.15 -11.31
C TYR A 78 -1.86 -8.16 -12.71
N PRO A 79 -2.18 -7.18 -13.58
CA PRO A 79 -1.58 -7.09 -14.90
C PRO A 79 -0.13 -6.61 -14.83
N GLY A 80 0.74 -7.21 -15.64
CA GLY A 80 2.15 -6.81 -15.75
C GLY A 80 3.10 -7.65 -14.90
N ARG A 81 4.34 -7.18 -14.76
CA ARG A 81 5.35 -7.80 -13.92
C ARG A 81 5.38 -7.10 -12.58
N GLN A 82 4.88 -7.76 -11.55
CA GLN A 82 5.02 -7.27 -10.18
C GLN A 82 6.30 -7.87 -9.58
N LYS A 83 7.11 -7.00 -8.98
CA LYS A 83 8.11 -7.43 -8.02
C LYS A 83 7.38 -7.55 -6.67
N ILE A 84 7.56 -8.67 -5.97
CA ILE A 84 7.03 -8.80 -4.61
C ILE A 84 8.08 -8.18 -3.69
N SER A 85 7.74 -7.08 -3.03
CA SER A 85 8.68 -6.29 -2.22
C SER A 85 8.11 -6.07 -0.81
N VAL A 86 8.83 -6.50 0.22
CA VAL A 86 8.65 -6.10 1.63
C VAL A 86 10.06 -5.65 2.10
N ALA A 87 10.24 -4.49 2.72
CA ALA A 87 11.49 -3.70 2.57
C ALA A 87 12.59 -3.83 3.65
N MET A 88 13.67 -4.60 3.48
CA MET A 88 14.99 -4.48 4.17
C MET A 88 16.08 -4.41 3.11
N ASP A 89 17.19 -3.77 3.47
CA ASP A 89 18.12 -3.01 2.63
C ASP A 89 19.18 -3.74 1.80
N ALA A 90 19.85 -2.88 1.01
CA ALA A 90 20.86 -2.99 -0.03
C ALA A 90 22.07 -3.93 0.13
N SER A 91 22.24 -4.67 1.23
CA SER A 91 23.45 -5.48 1.46
C SER A 91 23.39 -6.92 0.91
N TYR A 92 22.29 -7.34 0.29
CA TYR A 92 22.15 -8.68 -0.32
C TYR A 92 22.32 -8.71 -1.85
N PHE A 93 22.79 -7.63 -2.47
CA PHE A 93 22.86 -7.52 -3.94
C PHE A 93 23.92 -8.45 -4.58
N LEU A 94 24.87 -8.99 -3.81
CA LEU A 94 26.00 -9.76 -4.34
C LEU A 94 26.00 -11.26 -4.03
N ARG A 95 25.03 -11.81 -3.27
CA ARG A 95 25.14 -13.21 -2.79
C ARG A 95 24.07 -14.21 -3.17
N GLN A 96 23.13 -13.89 -4.06
CA GLN A 96 22.31 -14.95 -4.66
C GLN A 96 21.73 -14.54 -6.01
N ALA A 97 22.50 -14.88 -7.05
CA ALA A 97 21.93 -15.19 -8.34
C ALA A 97 20.83 -16.25 -8.16
N LEU A 98 19.75 -16.08 -8.92
CA LEU A 98 18.63 -17.03 -9.11
C LEU A 98 17.58 -17.08 -7.98
N SER A 99 16.41 -16.50 -8.28
CA SER A 99 15.07 -16.96 -7.87
C SER A 99 14.48 -16.62 -6.48
N LYS A 100 15.07 -15.76 -5.64
CA LYS A 100 14.38 -15.27 -4.42
C LYS A 100 13.66 -13.93 -4.67
N VAL A 101 12.42 -14.01 -5.15
CA VAL A 101 11.53 -12.87 -5.53
C VAL A 101 10.92 -12.17 -4.31
N ILE A 102 11.51 -12.33 -3.12
CA ILE A 102 10.91 -11.96 -1.84
C ILE A 102 11.92 -11.17 -1.02
N TYR A 103 11.58 -9.93 -0.70
CA TYR A 103 12.29 -9.11 0.29
C TYR A 103 11.43 -9.03 1.56
N ILE A 104 12.01 -8.92 2.77
CA ILE A 104 11.37 -8.87 4.11
C ILE A 104 11.60 -7.48 4.74
N SER A 105 10.64 -6.87 5.44
CA SER A 105 10.76 -5.47 5.92
C SER A 105 11.68 -5.24 7.13
N ARG A 106 12.36 -4.08 7.16
CA ARG A 106 13.29 -3.60 8.22
C ARG A 106 12.56 -3.08 9.40
N LYS A 107 11.42 -2.53 9.04
CA LYS A 107 10.53 -1.83 9.90
C LYS A 107 9.76 -2.81 10.75
N TRP A 108 9.42 -2.34 11.94
CA TRP A 108 8.51 -3.06 12.81
C TRP A 108 7.09 -2.99 12.24
N GLY A 109 6.73 -3.95 11.40
CA GLY A 109 5.43 -4.02 10.74
C GLY A 109 5.15 -2.83 9.83
N PHE A 110 4.06 -2.11 10.10
CA PHE A 110 3.61 -0.94 9.31
C PHE A 110 4.06 0.39 9.91
N THR A 111 5.08 0.36 10.75
CA THR A 111 5.66 1.57 11.32
C THR A 111 6.74 2.14 10.42
N LYS A 112 7.20 3.35 10.77
CA LYS A 112 8.30 4.01 10.05
C LYS A 112 9.69 3.58 10.53
N TRP A 113 9.79 3.02 11.73
CA TRP A 113 11.03 2.72 12.44
C TRP A 113 11.49 1.28 12.20
N ASP A 114 12.80 1.07 12.25
CA ASP A 114 13.41 -0.25 12.17
C ASP A 114 13.14 -1.06 13.44
N ARG A 115 13.25 -2.40 13.36
CA ARG A 115 12.92 -3.30 14.49
C ARG A 115 13.72 -2.96 15.74
N GLU A 116 15.02 -2.73 15.60
CA GLU A 116 15.93 -2.40 16.71
C GLU A 116 15.56 -1.08 17.39
N ASP A 117 15.33 -0.03 16.60
CA ASP A 117 14.97 1.28 17.12
C ASP A 117 13.60 1.25 17.80
N TYR A 118 12.65 0.51 17.22
CA TYR A 118 11.33 0.34 17.80
C TYR A 118 11.39 -0.31 19.18
N GLU A 119 12.23 -1.33 19.36
CA GLU A 119 12.43 -1.98 20.65
C GLU A 119 13.07 -1.04 21.67
N LYS A 120 14.10 -0.27 21.28
CA LYS A 120 14.71 0.74 22.14
C LYS A 120 13.70 1.80 22.60
N MET A 121 12.98 2.42 21.67
CA MET A 121 11.97 3.45 21.99
C MET A 121 10.79 2.90 22.79
N ARG A 122 10.48 1.61 22.64
CA ARG A 122 9.47 0.93 23.46
C ARG A 122 9.98 0.74 24.89
N LEU A 123 11.24 0.34 25.09
CA LEU A 123 11.86 0.20 26.41
C LEU A 123 12.01 1.56 27.12
N GLU A 124 12.38 2.60 26.39
CA GLU A 124 12.50 3.99 26.89
C GLU A 124 11.14 4.64 27.21
N GLY A 125 10.03 4.03 26.79
CA GLY A 125 8.68 4.59 26.93
C GLY A 125 8.49 5.88 26.13
N THR A 126 9.20 6.05 25.01
CA THR A 126 8.96 7.12 24.03
C THR A 126 7.90 6.73 22.99
N LEU A 127 7.59 5.43 22.87
CA LEU A 127 6.48 4.90 22.09
C LEU A 127 5.35 4.42 22.98
N ILE A 128 4.16 4.98 22.77
CA ILE A 128 2.91 4.57 23.43
C ILE A 128 2.12 3.66 22.48
N PRO A 129 1.65 2.48 22.94
CA PRO A 129 0.77 1.64 22.13
C PRO A 129 -0.57 2.33 21.85
N ASP A 130 -1.02 2.31 20.59
CA ASP A 130 -2.29 2.92 20.14
C ASP A 130 -3.09 1.90 19.31
N GLY A 131 -3.49 0.82 19.98
CA GLY A 131 -4.18 -0.31 19.37
C GLY A 131 -3.32 -1.03 18.33
N VAL A 132 -3.57 -0.78 17.04
CA VAL A 132 -2.83 -1.40 15.93
C VAL A 132 -1.52 -0.67 15.63
N ASN A 133 -1.48 0.64 15.92
CA ASN A 133 -0.36 1.53 15.65
C ASN A 133 0.40 1.88 16.93
N ALA A 134 1.45 2.68 16.80
CA ALA A 134 2.19 3.24 17.92
C ALA A 134 2.29 4.77 17.76
N LYS A 135 2.07 5.48 18.86
CA LYS A 135 2.23 6.93 18.96
C LYS A 135 3.62 7.24 19.49
N TYR A 136 4.33 8.11 18.79
CA TYR A 136 5.63 8.62 19.24
C TYR A 136 5.42 9.89 20.03
N ILE A 137 6.00 9.96 21.23
CA ILE A 137 6.02 11.16 22.05
C ILE A 137 7.21 12.01 21.58
N PRO A 138 6.97 13.14 20.88
CA PRO A 138 8.06 14.02 20.51
C PRO A 138 8.63 14.71 21.76
N PRO A 139 9.91 15.10 21.74
CA PRO A 139 10.50 15.93 22.79
C PRO A 139 9.98 17.38 22.76
N HIS A 140 9.23 17.77 21.73
CA HIS A 140 8.73 19.12 21.52
C HIS A 140 7.20 19.16 21.63
N GLY A 141 6.68 20.17 22.33
CA GLY A 141 5.25 20.44 22.47
C GLY A 141 4.90 20.99 23.85
N PRO A 142 3.62 21.21 24.14
CA PRO A 142 3.16 21.65 25.46
C PRO A 142 3.58 20.65 26.55
N LEU A 143 4.24 21.13 27.60
CA LEU A 143 4.78 20.30 28.67
C LEU A 143 3.70 19.50 29.41
N GLU A 144 2.51 20.07 29.57
CA GLU A 144 1.36 19.38 30.20
C GLU A 144 0.95 18.12 29.43
N ALA A 145 0.91 18.22 28.09
CA ALA A 145 0.58 17.10 27.22
C ALA A 145 1.65 16.00 27.30
N TRP A 146 2.93 16.39 27.40
CA TRP A 146 4.04 15.44 27.57
C TRP A 146 3.97 14.71 28.91
N LYS A 147 3.73 15.43 30.02
CA LYS A 147 3.56 14.84 31.36
C LYS A 147 2.41 13.85 31.39
N LYS A 148 1.26 14.20 30.80
CA LYS A 148 0.09 13.33 30.71
C LYS A 148 0.36 12.07 29.88
N ALA A 149 1.10 12.20 28.78
CA ALA A 149 1.46 11.08 27.92
C ALA A 149 2.44 10.11 28.59
N LYS A 150 3.36 10.59 29.42
CA LYS A 150 4.32 9.76 30.18
C LYS A 150 3.70 9.03 31.38
N GLN A 151 2.56 9.50 31.89
CA GLN A 151 1.86 8.93 33.04
C GLN A 151 0.85 7.83 32.67
N ALA A 152 0.48 7.72 31.39
CA ALA A 152 -0.46 6.73 30.85
C ALA A 152 0.24 5.46 30.37
#